data_AF-A0A929F8J4-F1
#
_entry.id   AF-A0A929F8J4-F1
#
_cell.length_a   1.000
_cell.length_b   1.000
_cell.length_c   1.000
_cell.angle_alpha   90.00
_cell.angle_beta   90.00
_cell.angle_gamma   90.00
#
_symmetry.space_group_name_H-M   'P 1'
#
loop_
_entity.id
_entity.type
_entity.pdbx_description
1 polymer ?
#
loop_
_entity_poly.entity_id
_entity_poly.type
_entity_poly.pdbx_seq_one_letter_code
_entity_poly.pdbx_strand_id
1 'polypeptide(L)'
;KISVVKFHPSHATDPETYASLEKKAKETALTLQVNANTILYSGRKMAGNILANTLDIISSAGVKRLFNKFQGIPAIVVGAGPSLDKNVALLNEVNNNAVIIAVDRTLGLLIPLGITPHLVPFIDYSEINYDEKYAPLQMDEKLFMVFSQTLYHKITKCFWGEKFVMHMTDRLSGILSHYWGNKG
;
A
#
# COMPACT_ATOMS: atom_id res chain seq x y z
N LYS A 1 23.82 -4.78 -14.47
CA LYS A 1 24.17 -5.79 -13.44
C LYS A 1 25.03 -5.09 -12.40
N ILE A 2 24.60 -5.05 -11.13
CA ILE A 2 25.38 -4.44 -10.03
C ILE A 2 26.20 -5.55 -9.38
N SER A 3 27.49 -5.33 -9.15
CA SER A 3 28.41 -6.29 -8.54
C SER A 3 29.08 -5.68 -7.31
N VAL A 4 29.21 -6.45 -6.23
CA VAL A 4 29.96 -6.07 -5.02
C VAL A 4 31.34 -6.73 -5.09
N VAL A 5 32.40 -5.92 -5.09
CA VAL A 5 33.80 -6.40 -5.20
C VAL A 5 34.47 -6.30 -3.83
N LYS A 6 35.16 -7.36 -3.42
CA LYS A 6 35.93 -7.40 -2.17
C LYS A 6 37.34 -6.89 -2.40
N PHE A 7 37.78 -5.97 -1.56
CA PHE A 7 39.20 -5.63 -1.45
C PHE A 7 39.81 -6.38 -0.26
N HIS A 8 40.53 -7.46 -0.56
CA HIS A 8 41.01 -8.42 0.44
C HIS A 8 41.82 -7.80 1.59
N PRO A 9 42.78 -6.87 1.35
CA PRO A 9 43.56 -6.29 2.45
C PRO A 9 42.72 -5.57 3.51
N SER A 10 41.70 -4.81 3.09
CA SER A 10 40.82 -4.11 4.04
C SER A 10 39.82 -5.05 4.72
N HIS A 11 39.36 -6.10 4.03
CA HIS A 11 38.52 -7.11 4.69
C HIS A 11 39.27 -7.84 5.80
N ALA A 12 40.59 -8.02 5.67
CA ALA A 12 41.41 -8.67 6.68
C ALA A 12 41.57 -7.85 7.96
N THR A 13 41.41 -6.51 7.91
CA THR A 13 41.57 -5.64 9.10
C THR A 13 40.34 -5.65 10.01
N ASP A 14 39.15 -5.91 9.47
CA ASP A 14 37.91 -6.01 10.25
C ASP A 14 36.87 -6.90 9.53
N PRO A 15 36.98 -8.24 9.66
CA PRO A 15 36.14 -9.17 8.90
C PRO A 15 34.64 -9.03 9.17
N GLU A 16 34.24 -8.70 10.41
CA GLU A 16 32.84 -8.61 10.80
C GLU A 16 32.17 -7.38 10.17
N THR A 17 32.81 -6.22 10.27
CA THR A 17 32.30 -4.97 9.66
C THR A 17 32.20 -5.10 8.15
N TYR A 18 33.24 -5.64 7.49
CA TYR A 18 33.23 -5.82 6.03
C TYR A 18 32.20 -6.85 5.57
N ALA A 19 31.93 -7.91 6.34
CA ALA A 19 30.86 -8.86 6.04
C ALA A 19 29.46 -8.20 6.16
N SER A 20 29.23 -7.38 7.19
CA SER A 20 27.99 -6.61 7.36
C SER A 20 27.76 -5.61 6.20
N LEU A 21 28.82 -4.91 5.79
CA LEU A 21 28.80 -4.00 4.64
C LEU A 21 28.51 -4.73 3.33
N GLU A 22 29.16 -5.87 3.09
CA GLU A 22 28.90 -6.69 1.89
C GLU A 22 27.43 -7.13 1.83
N LYS A 23 26.87 -7.58 2.96
CA LYS A 23 25.45 -7.98 3.05
C LYS A 23 24.54 -6.81 2.70
N LYS A 24 24.71 -5.64 3.34
CA LYS A 24 23.94 -4.43 3.03
C LYS A 24 24.07 -4.00 1.58
N ALA A 25 25.26 -4.09 0.99
CA ALA A 25 25.50 -3.72 -0.39
C ALA A 25 24.77 -4.67 -1.37
N LYS A 26 24.79 -5.98 -1.10
CA LYS A 26 24.06 -6.98 -1.90
C LYS A 26 22.54 -6.80 -1.79
N GLU A 27 22.02 -6.62 -0.58
CA GLU A 27 20.59 -6.36 -0.34
C GLU A 27 20.14 -5.09 -1.07
N THR A 28 20.89 -4.00 -0.94
CA THR A 28 20.61 -2.73 -1.64
C THR A 28 20.66 -2.91 -3.17
N ALA A 29 21.67 -3.62 -3.69
CA ALA A 29 21.78 -3.88 -5.12
C ALA A 29 20.59 -4.68 -5.66
N LEU A 30 20.15 -5.70 -4.91
CA LEU A 30 18.97 -6.49 -5.25
C LEU A 30 17.70 -5.62 -5.25
N THR A 31 17.50 -4.80 -4.22
CA THR A 31 16.37 -3.86 -4.14
C THR A 31 16.37 -2.87 -5.31
N LEU A 32 17.52 -2.28 -5.65
CA LEU A 32 17.64 -1.38 -6.79
C LEU A 32 17.31 -2.06 -8.11
N GLN A 33 17.74 -3.31 -8.30
CA GLN A 33 17.45 -4.07 -9.51
C GLN A 33 15.96 -4.38 -9.63
N VAL A 34 15.32 -4.82 -8.54
CA VAL A 34 13.87 -5.07 -8.51
C VAL A 34 13.09 -3.79 -8.80
N ASN A 35 13.43 -2.70 -8.12
CA ASN A 35 12.76 -1.40 -8.33
C ASN A 35 12.95 -0.88 -9.76
N ALA A 36 14.15 -1.02 -10.33
CA ALA A 36 14.42 -0.62 -11.71
C ALA A 36 13.56 -1.40 -12.70
N ASN A 37 13.44 -2.72 -12.51
CA ASN A 37 12.56 -3.54 -13.34
C ASN A 37 11.10 -3.08 -13.22
N THR A 38 10.59 -2.85 -12.01
CA THR A 38 9.22 -2.35 -11.81
C THR A 38 9.00 -1.02 -12.53
N ILE A 39 9.93 -0.06 -12.43
CA ILE A 39 9.82 1.24 -13.12
C ILE A 39 9.88 1.07 -14.63
N LEU A 40 10.80 0.25 -15.16
CA LEU A 40 10.97 0.05 -16.60
C LEU A 40 9.72 -0.58 -17.23
N TYR A 41 9.12 -1.58 -16.58
CA TYR A 41 7.96 -2.28 -17.12
C TYR A 41 6.63 -1.59 -16.81
N SER A 42 6.52 -0.94 -15.65
CA SER A 42 5.23 -0.45 -15.13
C SER A 42 5.15 1.06 -14.95
N GLY A 43 6.27 1.78 -15.06
CA GLY A 43 6.33 3.22 -14.79
C GLY A 43 5.39 4.04 -15.68
N ARG A 44 5.26 3.70 -16.96
CA ARG A 44 4.31 4.39 -17.86
C ARG A 44 2.86 4.20 -17.41
N LYS A 45 2.49 2.99 -16.99
CA LYS A 45 1.16 2.67 -16.47
C LYS A 45 0.89 3.39 -15.14
N MET A 46 1.86 3.37 -14.23
CA MET A 46 1.80 4.10 -12.96
C MET A 46 1.65 5.61 -13.17
N ALA A 47 2.40 6.21 -14.09
CA ALA A 47 2.29 7.63 -14.42
C ALA A 47 0.90 7.97 -15.00
N GLY A 48 0.37 7.11 -15.89
CA GLY A 48 -0.99 7.26 -16.40
C GLY A 48 -2.04 7.19 -15.28
N ASN A 49 -1.89 6.25 -14.35
CA ASN A 49 -2.75 6.13 -13.17
C ASN A 49 -2.68 7.38 -12.28
N ILE A 50 -1.48 7.91 -12.01
CA ILE A 50 -1.31 9.14 -11.22
C ILE A 50 -2.10 10.29 -11.86
N LEU A 51 -1.95 10.49 -13.18
CA LEU A 51 -2.66 11.54 -13.90
C LEU A 51 -4.19 11.35 -13.82
N ALA A 52 -4.67 10.12 -14.03
CA ALA A 52 -6.09 9.80 -13.95
C ALA A 52 -6.67 9.93 -12.53
N ASN A 53 -5.84 9.70 -11.50
CA ASN A 53 -6.20 9.86 -10.09
C ASN A 53 -6.07 11.29 -9.58
N THR A 54 -5.61 12.25 -10.39
CA THR A 54 -5.31 13.62 -9.94
C THR A 54 -6.44 14.24 -9.11
N LEU A 55 -7.70 14.13 -9.55
CA LEU A 55 -8.83 14.67 -8.81
C LEU A 55 -9.03 13.99 -7.45
N ASP A 56 -8.94 12.66 -7.37
CA ASP A 56 -9.04 11.93 -6.10
C ASP A 56 -7.86 12.27 -5.17
N ILE A 57 -6.65 12.38 -5.72
CA ILE A 57 -5.44 12.75 -4.96
C ILE A 57 -5.61 14.15 -4.37
N ILE A 58 -6.14 15.10 -5.14
CA ILE A 58 -6.38 16.48 -4.69
C ILE A 58 -7.49 16.54 -3.67
N SER A 59 -8.59 15.81 -3.85
CA SER A 59 -9.72 15.88 -2.92
C SER A 59 -9.47 15.12 -1.61
N SER A 60 -8.55 14.16 -1.60
CA SER A 60 -8.29 13.30 -0.44
C SER A 60 -7.36 13.92 0.59
N ALA A 61 -7.56 13.55 1.85
CA ALA A 61 -6.62 13.80 2.94
C ALA A 61 -5.35 12.94 2.80
N GLY A 62 -4.21 13.37 3.33
CA GLY A 62 -3.05 12.50 3.45
C GLY A 62 -3.24 11.44 4.54
N VAL A 63 -2.67 10.25 4.35
CA VAL A 63 -2.70 9.15 5.34
C VAL A 63 -2.18 9.55 6.72
N LYS A 64 -1.32 10.58 6.78
CA LYS A 64 -0.82 11.17 8.03
C LYS A 64 -1.94 11.65 8.96
N ARG A 65 -3.10 12.05 8.44
CA ARG A 65 -4.26 12.45 9.27
C ARG A 65 -4.81 11.34 10.15
N LEU A 66 -4.49 10.07 9.85
CA LEU A 66 -4.87 8.91 10.65
C LEU A 66 -3.93 8.67 11.83
N PHE A 67 -2.75 9.31 11.88
CA PHE A 67 -1.82 9.13 12.98
C PHE A 67 -2.45 9.55 14.30
N ASN A 68 -2.28 8.70 15.31
CA ASN A 68 -2.83 8.86 16.66
C ASN A 68 -4.37 8.97 16.75
N LYS A 69 -5.13 8.77 15.66
CA LYS A 69 -6.61 8.85 15.69
C LYS A 69 -7.28 7.72 16.46
N PHE A 70 -6.61 6.58 16.58
CA PHE A 70 -7.13 5.38 17.23
C PHE A 70 -6.31 5.01 18.47
N GLN A 71 -5.68 5.98 19.14
CA GLN A 71 -4.94 5.70 20.38
C GLN A 71 -5.84 5.09 21.44
N GLY A 72 -5.35 4.04 22.10
CA GLY A 72 -6.10 3.31 23.12
C GLY A 72 -7.16 2.35 22.57
N ILE A 73 -7.37 2.29 21.25
CA ILE A 73 -8.30 1.36 20.59
C ILE A 73 -7.47 0.21 19.97
N PRO A 74 -7.80 -1.06 20.27
CA PRO A 74 -7.17 -2.21 19.62
C PRO A 74 -7.32 -2.18 18.08
N ALA A 75 -6.35 -2.74 17.37
CA ALA A 75 -6.42 -2.89 15.91
C ALA A 75 -6.32 -4.36 15.50
N ILE A 76 -7.12 -4.76 14.51
CA ILE A 76 -7.12 -6.09 13.90
C ILE A 76 -6.73 -5.92 12.44
N VAL A 77 -5.61 -6.53 12.05
CA VAL A 77 -5.16 -6.56 10.65
C VAL A 77 -5.57 -7.88 10.01
N VAL A 78 -6.43 -7.79 9.00
CA VAL A 78 -7.03 -8.94 8.32
C VAL A 78 -6.29 -9.19 7.00
N GLY A 79 -5.54 -10.29 6.96
CA GLY A 79 -4.84 -10.78 5.77
C GLY A 79 -5.61 -11.89 5.04
N ALA A 80 -5.32 -12.10 3.75
CA ALA A 80 -5.97 -13.11 2.91
C ALA A 80 -5.44 -14.55 3.10
N GLY A 81 -5.10 -14.92 4.33
CA GLY A 81 -4.63 -16.27 4.66
C GLY A 81 -5.78 -17.25 4.87
N PRO A 82 -5.55 -18.57 4.72
CA PRO A 82 -6.59 -19.61 4.90
C PRO A 82 -7.15 -19.68 6.33
N SER A 83 -6.49 -19.05 7.31
CA SER A 83 -7.02 -18.91 8.67
C SER A 83 -8.16 -17.89 8.76
N LEU A 84 -8.36 -17.03 7.75
CA LEU A 84 -9.41 -16.02 7.78
C LEU A 84 -10.80 -16.66 7.79
N ASP A 85 -11.04 -17.67 6.95
CA ASP A 85 -12.33 -18.36 6.86
C ASP A 85 -12.78 -18.93 8.21
N LYS A 86 -11.84 -19.34 9.06
CA LYS A 86 -12.11 -19.90 10.39
C LYS A 86 -12.54 -18.85 11.41
N ASN A 87 -12.10 -17.60 11.24
CA ASN A 87 -12.23 -16.54 12.24
C ASN A 87 -13.08 -15.37 11.76
N VAL A 88 -13.61 -15.43 10.54
CA VAL A 88 -14.33 -14.33 9.90
C VAL A 88 -15.56 -13.88 10.70
N ALA A 89 -16.25 -14.81 11.36
CA ALA A 89 -17.41 -14.53 12.21
C ALA A 89 -17.06 -13.65 13.43
N LEU A 90 -15.86 -13.83 14.00
CA LEU A 90 -15.41 -13.07 15.17
C LEU A 90 -15.23 -11.58 14.87
N LEU A 91 -15.01 -11.22 13.59
CA LEU A 91 -14.84 -9.84 13.17
C LEU A 91 -16.13 -9.01 13.40
N ASN A 92 -17.31 -9.63 13.26
CA ASN A 92 -18.58 -8.95 13.55
C ASN A 92 -18.75 -8.67 15.05
N GLU A 93 -18.30 -9.58 15.91
CA GLU A 93 -18.43 -9.44 17.37
C GLU A 93 -17.59 -8.29 17.93
N VAL A 94 -16.45 -8.01 17.30
CA VAL A 94 -15.46 -7.03 17.77
C VAL A 94 -15.49 -5.70 17.02
N ASN A 95 -16.39 -5.55 16.04
CA ASN A 95 -16.42 -4.39 15.13
C ASN A 95 -16.55 -3.04 15.88
N ASN A 96 -17.23 -3.02 17.03
CA ASN A 96 -17.38 -1.79 17.85
C ASN A 96 -16.24 -1.56 18.86
N ASN A 97 -15.34 -2.52 19.02
CA ASN A 97 -14.30 -2.52 20.07
C ASN A 97 -12.87 -2.49 19.51
N ALA A 98 -12.71 -2.61 18.19
CA ALA A 98 -11.41 -2.62 17.53
C ALA A 98 -11.50 -2.01 16.13
N VAL A 99 -10.40 -1.37 15.70
CA VAL A 99 -10.24 -0.91 14.32
C VAL A 99 -9.86 -2.08 13.44
N ILE A 100 -10.73 -2.40 12.48
CA ILE A 100 -10.51 -3.49 11.52
C ILE A 100 -9.85 -2.91 10.25
N ILE A 101 -8.60 -3.31 10.00
CA ILE A 101 -7.84 -2.97 8.81
C ILE A 101 -7.71 -4.21 7.94
N ALA A 102 -8.35 -4.23 6.79
CA ALA A 102 -8.38 -5.40 5.92
C ALA A 102 -7.57 -5.15 4.65
N VAL A 103 -6.83 -6.15 4.16
CA VAL A 103 -6.20 -6.04 2.83
C VAL A 103 -7.27 -6.12 1.74
N ASP A 104 -7.06 -5.42 0.64
CA ASP A 104 -7.96 -5.40 -0.52
C ASP A 104 -8.45 -6.81 -0.97
N ARG A 105 -7.58 -7.83 -0.90
CA ARG A 105 -7.85 -9.23 -1.25
C ARG A 105 -8.94 -9.88 -0.40
N THR A 106 -9.17 -9.40 0.83
CA THR A 106 -10.17 -10.02 1.72
C THR A 106 -11.56 -9.43 1.52
N LEU A 107 -11.71 -8.33 0.78
CA LEU A 107 -13.03 -7.69 0.60
C LEU A 107 -14.05 -8.58 -0.11
N GLY A 108 -13.61 -9.40 -1.07
CA GLY A 108 -14.47 -10.38 -1.72
C GLY A 108 -15.05 -11.44 -0.78
N LEU A 109 -14.43 -11.65 0.39
CA LEU A 109 -14.94 -12.53 1.44
C LEU A 109 -15.76 -11.76 2.49
N LEU A 110 -15.26 -10.61 2.94
CA LEU A 110 -15.85 -9.86 4.06
C LEU A 110 -17.18 -9.20 3.68
N ILE A 111 -17.24 -8.52 2.53
CA ILE A 111 -18.42 -7.75 2.13
C ILE A 111 -19.67 -8.64 1.94
N PRO A 112 -19.61 -9.79 1.24
CA PRO A 112 -20.77 -10.69 1.13
C PRO A 112 -21.26 -11.26 2.47
N LEU A 113 -20.39 -11.33 3.48
CA LEU A 113 -20.73 -11.76 4.84
C LEU A 113 -21.27 -10.61 5.71
N GLY A 114 -21.46 -9.42 5.15
CA GLY A 114 -21.93 -8.24 5.87
C GLY A 114 -20.89 -7.63 6.81
N ILE A 115 -19.61 -8.00 6.66
CA ILE A 115 -18.51 -7.47 7.47
C ILE A 115 -17.86 -6.33 6.70
N THR A 116 -18.09 -5.10 7.15
CA THR A 116 -17.44 -3.90 6.61
C THR A 116 -16.22 -3.55 7.46
N PRO A 117 -14.98 -3.73 6.96
CA PRO A 117 -13.80 -3.25 7.67
C PRO A 117 -13.81 -1.73 7.75
N HIS A 118 -13.06 -1.16 8.71
CA HIS A 118 -12.98 0.29 8.86
C HIS A 118 -12.05 0.92 7.82
N LEU A 119 -10.97 0.22 7.48
CA LEU A 119 -9.94 0.75 6.61
C LEU A 119 -9.36 -0.33 5.70
N VAL A 120 -9.12 0.02 4.43
CA VAL A 120 -8.45 -0.86 3.46
C VAL A 120 -7.36 -0.11 2.69
N PRO A 121 -6.11 -0.59 2.70
CA PRO A 121 -5.05 -0.08 1.84
C PRO A 121 -5.12 -0.69 0.42
N PHE A 122 -4.98 0.16 -0.59
CA PHE A 122 -4.96 -0.17 -2.01
C PHE A 122 -3.68 0.34 -2.66
N ILE A 123 -2.88 -0.58 -3.22
CA ILE A 123 -1.57 -0.23 -3.79
C ILE A 123 -1.34 -0.77 -5.20
N ASP A 124 -2.20 -1.65 -5.70
CA ASP A 124 -1.98 -2.34 -6.98
C ASP A 124 -2.25 -1.39 -8.18
N TYR A 125 -1.22 -1.12 -8.96
CA TYR A 125 -1.32 -0.31 -10.18
C TYR A 125 -1.91 -1.09 -11.36
N SER A 126 -1.99 -2.42 -11.23
CA SER A 126 -2.49 -3.31 -12.26
C SER A 126 -4.00 -3.29 -12.37
N GLU A 127 -4.50 -3.48 -13.59
CA GLU A 127 -5.94 -3.63 -13.85
C GLU A 127 -6.41 -5.08 -13.81
N ILE A 128 -5.48 -6.05 -13.72
CA ILE A 128 -5.74 -7.49 -13.93
C ILE A 128 -6.91 -8.00 -13.09
N ASN A 129 -7.02 -7.52 -11.86
CA ASN A 129 -8.04 -8.00 -10.93
C ASN A 129 -9.28 -7.09 -10.89
N TYR A 130 -9.38 -6.05 -11.71
CA TYR A 130 -10.43 -5.04 -11.52
C TYR A 130 -11.83 -5.58 -11.76
N ASP A 131 -12.07 -6.22 -12.89
CA ASP A 131 -13.40 -6.66 -13.29
C ASP A 131 -13.95 -7.77 -12.39
N GLU A 132 -13.09 -8.68 -11.93
CA GLU A 132 -13.50 -9.79 -11.05
C GLU A 132 -13.57 -9.38 -9.58
N LYS A 133 -12.62 -8.54 -9.12
CA LYS A 133 -12.45 -8.26 -7.68
C LYS A 133 -13.17 -7.00 -7.23
N TYR A 134 -13.16 -5.92 -8.01
CA TYR A 134 -13.61 -4.60 -7.54
C TYR A 134 -14.88 -4.12 -8.19
N ALA A 135 -15.05 -4.33 -9.50
CA ALA A 135 -16.25 -3.93 -10.23
C ALA A 135 -17.57 -4.48 -9.63
N PRO A 136 -17.65 -5.73 -9.11
CA PRO A 136 -18.89 -6.24 -8.53
C PRO A 136 -19.10 -5.85 -7.06
N LEU A 137 -18.09 -5.30 -6.39
CA LEU A 137 -18.19 -4.98 -4.97
C LEU A 137 -18.96 -3.68 -4.77
N GLN A 138 -20.07 -3.76 -4.04
CA GLN A 138 -20.77 -2.59 -3.51
C GLN A 138 -20.07 -2.14 -2.23
N MET A 139 -19.25 -1.10 -2.33
CA MET A 139 -18.50 -0.57 -1.20
C MET A 139 -19.37 0.39 -0.38
N ASP A 140 -19.49 0.11 0.92
CA ASP A 140 -20.21 0.93 1.90
C ASP A 140 -19.49 2.28 2.13
N GLU A 141 -20.23 3.36 2.37
CA GLU A 141 -19.70 4.68 2.74
C GLU A 141 -18.89 4.65 4.05
N LYS A 142 -19.16 3.66 4.92
CA LYS A 142 -18.43 3.44 6.18
C LYS A 142 -17.00 2.93 5.98
N LEU A 143 -16.67 2.46 4.78
CA LEU A 143 -15.35 1.90 4.48
C LEU A 143 -14.36 3.00 4.07
N PHE A 144 -13.30 3.18 4.86
CA PHE A 144 -12.25 4.15 4.52
C PHE A 144 -11.20 3.54 3.60
N MET A 145 -10.86 4.27 2.54
CA MET A 145 -9.87 3.87 1.56
C MET A 145 -8.54 4.57 1.85
N VAL A 146 -7.47 3.79 2.00
CA VAL A 146 -6.09 4.33 1.90
C VAL A 146 -5.53 3.90 0.56
N PHE A 147 -5.07 4.83 -0.28
CA PHE A 147 -4.62 4.47 -1.63
C PHE A 147 -3.29 5.07 -2.03
N SER A 148 -2.50 4.30 -2.76
CA SER A 148 -1.31 4.79 -3.46
C SER A 148 -1.72 5.68 -4.64
N GLN A 149 -0.95 6.73 -4.90
CA GLN A 149 -1.13 7.58 -6.09
C GLN A 149 -1.07 6.79 -7.41
N THR A 150 -0.35 5.67 -7.41
CA THR A 150 -0.17 4.78 -8.57
C THR A 150 -1.31 3.77 -8.76
N LEU A 151 -2.29 3.70 -7.85
CA LEU A 151 -3.40 2.76 -7.88
C LEU A 151 -4.12 2.79 -9.23
N TYR A 152 -4.56 1.64 -9.74
CA TYR A 152 -5.38 1.61 -10.96
C TYR A 152 -6.64 2.49 -10.82
N HIS A 153 -6.74 3.48 -11.71
CA HIS A 153 -7.58 4.66 -11.51
C HIS A 153 -9.09 4.42 -11.47
N LYS A 154 -9.57 3.25 -11.92
CA LYS A 154 -10.98 2.90 -11.81
C LYS A 154 -11.35 2.46 -10.40
N ILE A 155 -10.41 1.95 -9.62
CA ILE A 155 -10.67 1.46 -8.25
C ILE A 155 -11.12 2.60 -7.35
N THR A 156 -10.52 3.80 -7.44
CA THR A 156 -10.94 4.96 -6.65
C THR A 156 -12.39 5.38 -6.93
N LYS A 157 -12.93 5.05 -8.12
CA LYS A 157 -14.30 5.41 -8.52
C LYS A 157 -15.35 4.44 -7.99
N CYS A 158 -14.94 3.25 -7.56
CA CYS A 158 -15.81 2.28 -6.88
C CYS A 158 -16.01 2.61 -5.40
N PHE A 159 -15.26 3.59 -4.86
CA PHE A 159 -15.25 3.93 -3.43
C PHE A 159 -15.98 5.24 -3.15
N TRP A 160 -16.92 5.16 -2.20
CA TRP A 160 -17.81 6.25 -1.79
C TRP A 160 -17.47 6.81 -0.40
N GLY A 161 -16.83 6.01 0.47
CA GLY A 161 -16.35 6.45 1.78
C GLY A 161 -15.14 7.38 1.74
N GLU A 162 -14.69 7.80 2.91
CA GLU A 162 -13.54 8.70 3.08
C GLU A 162 -12.25 8.12 2.48
N LYS A 163 -11.48 8.98 1.79
CA LYS A 163 -10.27 8.60 1.06
C LYS A 163 -9.04 9.29 1.65
N PHE A 164 -7.99 8.50 1.82
CA PHE A 164 -6.69 8.94 2.30
C PHE A 164 -5.60 8.55 1.29
N VAL A 165 -4.88 9.54 0.77
CA VAL A 165 -3.78 9.30 -0.15
C VAL A 165 -2.50 8.99 0.61
N MET A 166 -1.84 7.89 0.22
CA MET A 166 -0.49 7.55 0.63
C MET A 166 0.49 8.11 -0.38
N HIS A 167 1.35 9.02 0.08
CA HIS A 167 2.45 9.54 -0.74
C HIS A 167 3.56 8.48 -0.79
N MET A 168 3.83 7.97 -1.98
CA MET A 168 5.03 7.21 -2.28
C MET A 168 6.03 8.19 -2.88
N THR A 169 7.22 8.31 -2.32
CA THR A 169 8.27 9.20 -2.85
C THR A 169 8.81 8.68 -4.18
N ASP A 170 8.23 9.12 -5.29
CA ASP A 170 8.77 9.04 -6.63
C ASP A 170 9.04 10.47 -7.16
N ARG A 171 9.85 10.64 -8.22
CA ARG A 171 10.21 12.01 -8.66
C ARG A 171 9.00 12.83 -9.13
N LEU A 172 7.99 12.18 -9.70
CA LEU A 172 6.77 12.85 -10.15
C LEU A 172 5.92 13.28 -8.96
N SER A 173 5.74 12.41 -7.97
CA SER A 173 5.06 12.72 -6.72
C SER A 173 5.80 13.76 -5.91
N GLY A 174 7.14 13.82 -6.01
CA GLY A 174 7.97 14.89 -5.44
C GLY A 174 7.65 16.24 -6.08
N ILE A 175 7.70 16.35 -7.41
CA ILE A 175 7.36 17.58 -8.14
C ILE A 175 5.90 17.98 -7.86
N LEU A 176 4.98 17.01 -7.94
CA LEU A 176 3.55 17.23 -7.73
C LEU A 176 3.20 17.51 -6.26
N SER A 177 4.04 17.08 -5.30
CA SER A 177 3.88 17.45 -3.89
C SER A 177 4.04 18.94 -3.65
N HIS A 178 4.69 19.70 -4.54
CA HIS A 178 4.65 21.17 -4.42
C HIS A 178 3.24 21.74 -4.60
N TYR A 179 2.36 21.01 -5.30
CA TYR A 179 0.97 21.40 -5.49
C TYR A 179 0.03 20.82 -4.41
N TRP A 180 0.41 19.71 -3.75
CA TRP A 180 -0.50 18.95 -2.85
C TRP A 180 0.10 18.50 -1.49
N GLY A 181 1.38 18.76 -1.23
CA GLY A 181 2.24 18.05 -0.26
C GLY A 181 2.05 18.38 1.22
N ASN A 182 1.20 19.36 1.55
CA ASN A 182 0.90 19.73 2.95
C ASN A 182 -0.54 19.37 3.34
N LYS A 183 -1.12 18.30 2.79
CA LYS A 183 -2.44 17.81 3.22
C LYS A 183 -2.32 16.81 4.36
N GLY A 184 -1.96 17.31 5.54
CA GLY A 184 -1.97 16.57 6.80
C GLY A 184 -0.60 16.38 7.42
#